data_AF-A0A0E9LRA5-F1
#
_entry.id   AF-A0A0E9LRA5-F1
#
_cell.length_a   1.000
_cell.length_b   1.000
_cell.length_c   1.000
_cell.angle_alpha   90.00
_cell.angle_beta   90.00
_cell.angle_gamma   90.00
#
_symmetry.space_group_name_H-M   'P 1'
#
loop_
_entity.id
_entity.type
_entity.pdbx_description
1 polymer ?
#
loop_
_entity_poly.entity_id
_entity_poly.type
_entity_poly.pdbx_seq_one_letter_code
_entity_poly.pdbx_strand_id
1 'polypeptide(L)' 'MFKAIQKLNPEILHPKQIRASVITYWLKNHNLRQVQYMAGHKYVSSTERYQLNNLDNLQSKLEKFHPLNNK' A
#
# COMPACT_ATOMS: atom_id res chain seq x y z
N MET A 1 4.49 17.26 15.26
CA MET A 1 3.80 15.96 15.04
C MET A 1 4.72 14.93 14.40
N PHE A 2 5.17 15.09 13.15
CA PHE A 2 5.99 14.06 12.47
C PHE A 2 7.31 13.71 13.20
N LYS A 3 8.01 14.70 13.77
CA LYS A 3 9.22 14.46 14.59
C LYS A 3 8.99 13.51 15.78
N ALA A 4 7.78 13.47 16.34
CA ALA A 4 7.45 12.56 17.44
C ALA A 4 7.26 11.13 16.94
N ILE A 5 6.62 10.97 15.77
CA ILE A 5 6.44 9.67 15.12
C ILE A 5 7.80 9.09 14.70
N GLN A 6 8.69 9.92 14.18
CA GLN A 6 10.05 9.51 13.80
C GLN A 6 10.89 9.07 15.00
N LYS A 7 10.66 9.63 16.19
CA LYS A 7 11.30 9.15 17.43
C LYS A 7 10.81 7.77 17.86
N LEU A 8 9.53 7.47 17.61
CA LEU A 8 8.93 6.16 17.93
C LEU A 8 9.35 5.09 16.93
N ASN A 9 9.36 5.43 15.63
CA ASN A 9 9.71 4.55 14.54
C ASN A 9 10.69 5.26 13.59
N PRO A 10 12.01 5.14 13.84
CA PRO A 10 13.03 5.82 13.05
C PRO A 10 13.14 5.31 11.60
N GLU A 11 12.63 4.11 11.32
CA GLU A 11 12.52 3.56 9.96
C GLU A 11 11.58 4.37 9.05
N ILE A 12 10.66 5.14 9.63
CA ILE A 12 9.78 6.03 8.89
C ILE A 12 10.55 7.30 8.53
N LEU A 13 11.10 7.30 7.33
CA LEU A 13 11.88 8.41 6.77
C LEU A 13 10.99 9.60 6.39
N HIS A 14 9.78 9.33 5.88
CA HIS A 14 8.93 10.36 5.29
C HIS A 14 7.45 10.22 5.63
N PRO A 15 6.70 11.34 5.82
CA PRO A 15 5.25 11.29 6.07
C PRO A 15 4.47 10.63 4.93
N LYS A 16 5.02 10.70 3.72
CA LYS A 16 4.46 10.05 2.52
C LYS A 16 4.36 8.53 2.67
N GLN A 17 5.26 7.89 3.43
CA GLN A 17 5.20 6.44 3.69
C GLN A 17 3.98 6.07 4.51
N ILE A 18 3.69 6.84 5.57
CA ILE A 18 2.48 6.66 6.39
C ILE A 18 1.24 6.86 5.53
N ARG A 19 1.19 7.93 4.74
CA ARG A 19 0.06 8.18 3.83
C ARG A 19 -0.15 7.02 2.86
N ALA A 20 0.92 6.51 2.25
CA ALA A 20 0.84 5.36 1.36
C ALA A 20 0.29 4.13 2.08
N SER A 21 0.82 3.79 3.25
CA SER A 21 0.37 2.65 4.07
C SER A 21 -1.12 2.72 4.44
N VAL A 22 -1.61 3.91 4.81
CA VAL A 22 -3.03 4.10 5.15
C VAL A 22 -3.92 3.96 3.92
N ILE A 23 -3.55 4.57 2.79
CA ILE A 23 -4.34 4.46 1.55
C ILE A 23 -4.36 3.01 1.04
N THR A 24 -3.23 2.30 1.07
CA THR A 24 -3.20 0.88 0.67
C THR A 24 -4.05 0.01 1.59
N TYR A 25 -4.03 0.27 2.91
CA TYR A 25 -4.92 -0.41 3.84
C TYR A 25 -6.40 -0.13 3.53
N TRP A 26 -6.78 1.12 3.24
CA TRP A 26 -8.16 1.43 2.87
C TRP A 26 -8.59 0.74 1.57
N LEU A 27 -7.72 0.68 0.56
CA LEU A 27 -7.99 -0.03 -0.70
C LEU A 27 -8.22 -1.53 -0.52
N LYS A 28 -7.69 -2.15 0.55
CA LYS A 28 -7.96 -3.55 0.88
C LYS A 28 -9.35 -3.78 1.48
N ASN A 29 -9.94 -2.76 2.11
CA ASN A 29 -11.17 -2.88 2.89
C ASN A 29 -12.38 -2.15 2.28
N HIS A 30 -12.14 -1.20 1.37
CA HIS A 30 -13.16 -0.32 0.80
C HIS A 30 -13.04 -0.25 -0.71
N ASN A 31 -14.10 0.22 -1.37
CA ASN A 31 -14.07 0.42 -2.82
C ASN A 31 -13.23 1.64 -3.22
N LEU A 32 -12.71 1.63 -4.44
CA LEU A 32 -11.79 2.65 -4.96
C LEU A 32 -12.36 4.08 -4.87
N ARG A 33 -13.66 4.26 -5.09
CA ARG A 33 -14.33 5.57 -5.03
C ARG A 33 -14.42 6.09 -3.59
N GLN A 34 -14.74 5.25 -2.61
CA GLN A 34 -14.73 5.62 -1.20
C GLN A 34 -13.33 6.06 -0.78
N VAL A 35 -12.31 5.27 -1.13
CA VAL A 35 -10.93 5.61 -0.80
C VAL A 35 -10.49 6.91 -1.46
N GLN A 36 -10.94 7.20 -2.69
CA GLN A 36 -10.68 8.48 -3.34
C GLN A 36 -11.17 9.66 -2.48
N TYR A 37 -12.40 9.58 -1.95
CA TYR A 37 -12.95 10.61 -1.08
C TYR A 37 -12.19 10.70 0.25
N MET A 38 -11.89 9.56 0.88
CA MET A 38 -11.12 9.52 2.13
C MET A 38 -9.70 10.08 1.98
N ALA A 39 -9.06 9.84 0.83
CA ALA A 39 -7.73 10.36 0.52
C ALA A 39 -7.75 11.82 0.05
N GLY A 40 -8.92 12.39 -0.26
CA GLY A 40 -9.07 13.75 -0.79
C GLY A 40 -8.50 13.93 -2.20
N HIS A 41 -8.55 12.88 -3.03
CA HIS A 41 -7.98 12.93 -4.38
C HIS A 41 -8.97 13.48 -5.40
N LYS A 42 -8.53 14.50 -6.16
CA LYS A 42 -9.33 15.09 -7.25
C LYS A 42 -9.68 14.07 -8.35
N TYR A 43 -8.74 13.20 -8.70
CA TYR A 43 -8.91 12.20 -9.74
C TYR A 43 -8.81 10.79 -9.15
N VAL A 44 -9.64 9.87 -9.65
CA VAL A 44 -9.62 8.44 -9.26
C VAL A 44 -8.24 7.83 -9.51
N SER A 45 -7.61 8.21 -10.63
CA SER A 45 -6.28 7.73 -11.03
C SER A 45 -5.17 8.07 -10.03
N SER A 46 -5.33 9.13 -9.23
CA SER A 46 -4.40 9.43 -8.13
C SER A 46 -4.48 8.40 -7.01
N THR A 47 -5.64 7.78 -6.81
CA THR A 47 -5.90 6.72 -5.82
C THR A 47 -5.52 5.36 -6.37
N GLU A 48 -5.81 5.09 -7.65
CA GLU A 48 -5.46 3.83 -8.34
C GLU A 48 -3.96 3.54 -8.30
N ARG A 49 -3.10 4.58 -8.33
CA ARG A 49 -1.65 4.41 -8.19
C ARG A 49 -1.21 3.70 -6.91
N TYR A 50 -2.05 3.71 -5.87
CA TYR A 50 -1.79 3.00 -4.62
C TYR A 50 -2.32 1.56 -4.64
N GLN A 51 -3.13 1.18 -5.62
CA GLN A 51 -3.42 -0.23 -5.87
C GLN A 51 -2.15 -0.85 -6.43
N LEU A 52 -1.32 -1.39 -5.54
CA LEU A 52 -0.26 -2.30 -5.94
C LEU A 52 -0.97 -3.48 -6.59
N ASN A 53 -0.93 -3.54 -7.92
CA ASN A 53 -1.41 -4.68 -8.68
C ASN A 53 -0.64 -5.91 -8.20
N ASN A 54 -1.25 -6.65 -7.27
CA ASN A 54 -1.01 -8.05 -7.06
C ASN A 54 0.47 -8.45 -6.91
N LEU A 55 1.36 -7.65 -6.30
CA LEU A 55 2.70 -8.16 -5.95
C LEU A 55 2.57 -9.37 -5.01
N ASP A 56 1.69 -9.30 -4.02
CA ASP A 56 1.36 -10.43 -3.14
C ASP A 56 0.80 -11.63 -3.93
N ASN A 57 -0.05 -11.38 -4.94
CA ASN A 57 -0.63 -12.42 -5.77
C ASN A 57 0.40 -13.04 -6.73
N LEU A 58 1.30 -12.21 -7.28
CA LEU A 58 2.40 -12.61 -8.15
C LEU A 58 3.41 -13.42 -7.33
N GLN A 59 3.77 -12.95 -6.14
CA GLN A 59 4.59 -13.66 -5.16
C GLN A 59 3.97 -15.02 -4.84
N SER A 60 2.68 -15.09 -4.51
CA SER A 60 1.99 -16.34 -4.21
C SER A 60 1.92 -17.30 -5.41
N LYS A 61 1.76 -16.77 -6.64
CA LYS A 61 1.77 -17.59 -7.86
C LYS A 61 3.17 -18.10 -8.15
N LEU A 62 4.19 -17.26 -7.96
CA LEU A 62 5.58 -17.63 -8.13
C LEU A 62 5.95 -18.70 -7.11
N GLU A 63 5.65 -18.53 -5.83
CA GLU A 63 5.88 -19.57 -4.80
C GLU A 63 5.17 -20.89 -5.11
N LYS A 64 3.96 -20.85 -5.68
CA LYS A 64 3.16 -22.04 -5.98
C LYS A 64 3.60 -22.80 -7.25
N PHE A 65 4.18 -22.11 -8.23
CA PHE A 65 4.52 -22.69 -9.54
C PHE A 65 6.01 -22.66 -9.87
N HIS A 66 6.86 -22.04 -9.04
CA HIS A 66 8.28 -21.92 -9.33
C HIS A 66 9.03 -23.22 -8.96
N PRO A 67 9.69 -23.87 -9.92
CA PRO A 67 10.29 -25.20 -9.75
C PRO A 67 11.48 -25.24 -8.78
N LEU A 68 11.99 -24.09 -8.32
CA LEU A 68 13.07 -24.02 -7.33
C LEU A 68 12.61 -24.15 -5.86
N ASN A 69 11.30 -24.17 -5.58
CA ASN A 69 10.78 -24.35 -4.21
C ASN A 69 10.70 -25.82 -3.75
N ASN A 70 10.90 -26.79 -4.66
CA ASN A 70 10.90 -28.23 -4.35
C ASN A 70 12.35 -28.76 -4.24
N LYS A 71 13.13 -28.24 -3.29
CA LYS A 71 14.39 -28.86 -2.85
C LYS A 71 14.50 -28.87 -1.34
#